data_AF-A0A3P7M0H2-F1
#
_entry.id   AF-A0A3P7M0H2-F1
#
_cell.length_a   1.000
_cell.length_b   1.000
_cell.length_c   1.000
_cell.angle_alpha   90.00
_cell.angle_beta   90.00
_cell.angle_gamma   90.00
#
_symmetry.space_group_name_H-M   'P 1'
#
loop_
_entity.id
_entity.type
_entity.pdbx_description
1 polymer ?
#
loop_
_entity_poly.entity_id
_entity_poly.type
_entity_poly.pdbx_seq_one_letter_code
_entity_poly.pdbx_strand_id
1 'polypeptide(L)'
;QAAAFSSIEAAAVLKDTVALCLGKHEFCASKIEQWTSGIIDQCLIQLAKLNRPFKYIVTCVIMQKNGTSLHTASSCYWDLNTDGKLNILFLPTTLILSCFHIIKYLGQLTQTTNFY
;
A
#
# COMPACT_ATOMS: atom_id res chain seq x y z
N GLN A 1 -4.27 25.48 -9.44
CA GLN A 1 -4.90 24.28 -9.99
C GLN A 1 -4.54 23.12 -9.06
N ALA A 2 -5.51 22.46 -8.42
CA ALA A 2 -5.23 21.35 -7.52
C ALA A 2 -4.55 20.24 -8.33
N ALA A 3 -3.36 19.82 -7.92
CA ALA A 3 -2.63 18.77 -8.61
C ALA A 3 -3.43 17.47 -8.49
N ALA A 4 -3.83 16.86 -9.61
CA ALA A 4 -4.49 15.57 -9.60
C ALA A 4 -3.51 14.49 -9.13
N PHE A 5 -4.00 13.52 -8.37
CA PHE A 5 -3.18 12.39 -7.93
C PHE A 5 -2.71 11.55 -9.13
N SER A 6 -1.40 11.40 -9.30
CA SER A 6 -0.82 10.50 -10.31
C SER A 6 -0.62 9.10 -9.72
N SER A 7 -1.59 8.22 -10.00
CA SER A 7 -1.52 6.81 -9.58
C SER A 7 -0.34 6.06 -10.19
N ILE A 8 0.11 6.47 -11.38
CA ILE A 8 1.22 5.84 -12.11
C ILE A 8 2.56 6.14 -11.42
N GLU A 9 2.80 7.40 -11.05
CA GLU A 9 4.04 7.82 -10.38
C GLU A 9 4.15 7.17 -9.00
N ALA A 10 3.07 7.22 -8.21
CA ALA A 10 3.02 6.55 -6.92
C ALA A 10 3.23 5.03 -7.07
N ALA A 11 2.62 4.39 -8.08
CA ALA A 11 2.79 2.95 -8.30
C ALA A 11 4.22 2.54 -8.62
N ALA A 12 4.94 3.32 -9.41
CA ALA A 12 6.35 3.04 -9.71
C ALA A 12 7.20 3.08 -8.43
N VAL A 13 7.12 4.19 -7.70
CA VAL A 13 7.89 4.40 -6.46
C VAL A 13 7.63 3.32 -5.42
N LEU A 14 6.36 2.94 -5.26
CA LEU A 14 5.95 1.96 -4.27
C LEU A 14 6.34 0.53 -4.66
N LYS A 15 6.23 0.16 -5.95
CA LYS A 15 6.72 -1.13 -6.44
C LYS A 15 8.21 -1.30 -6.19
N ASP A 16 8.99 -0.25 -6.45
CA ASP A 16 10.44 -0.27 -6.22
C ASP A 16 10.76 -0.40 -4.72
N THR A 17 10.05 0.35 -3.87
CA THR A 17 10.22 0.29 -2.41
C THR A 17 9.92 -1.10 -1.85
N VAL A 18 8.82 -1.71 -2.29
CA VAL A 18 8.44 -3.07 -1.91
C VAL A 18 9.48 -4.09 -2.37
N ALA A 19 9.95 -3.98 -3.61
CA ALA A 19 10.97 -4.87 -4.15
C ALA A 19 12.30 -4.75 -3.41
N LEU A 20 12.69 -3.55 -2.96
CA LEU A 20 13.87 -3.33 -2.14
C LEU A 20 13.75 -3.97 -0.75
N CYS A 21 12.58 -3.88 -0.12
CA CYS A 21 12.35 -4.43 1.22
C CYS A 21 12.23 -5.96 1.24
N LEU A 22 11.65 -6.59 0.21
CA LEU A 22 11.34 -8.03 0.21
C LEU A 22 12.13 -8.86 -0.81
N GLY A 23 12.65 -8.26 -1.88
CA GLY A 23 13.15 -8.97 -3.07
C GLY A 23 14.34 -9.90 -2.85
N LYS A 24 14.98 -9.87 -1.67
CA LYS A 24 16.13 -10.72 -1.32
C LYS A 24 15.90 -11.62 -0.11
N HIS A 25 14.70 -11.61 0.49
CA HIS A 25 14.43 -12.33 1.73
C HIS A 25 13.49 -13.51 1.51
N GLU A 26 13.88 -14.68 2.00
CA GLU A 26 12.98 -15.82 2.13
C GLU A 26 11.95 -15.58 3.22
N PHE A 27 10.77 -16.19 3.10
CA PHE A 27 9.69 -16.02 4.07
C PHE A 27 10.12 -16.44 5.48
N CYS A 28 9.91 -15.56 6.45
CA CYS A 28 10.22 -15.80 7.84
C CYS A 28 9.12 -15.17 8.70
N ALA A 29 8.31 -16.02 9.36
CA ALA A 29 7.15 -15.56 10.13
C ALA A 29 7.51 -14.57 11.24
N SER A 30 8.67 -14.76 11.89
CA SER A 30 9.16 -13.87 12.94
C SER A 30 9.56 -12.47 12.45
N LYS A 31 9.76 -12.29 11.14
CA LYS A 31 10.15 -11.00 10.54
C LYS A 31 8.99 -10.28 9.86
N ILE A 32 7.80 -10.89 9.78
CA ILE A 32 6.62 -10.29 9.11
C ILE A 32 6.29 -8.92 9.70
N GLU A 33 6.28 -8.79 11.02
CA GLU A 33 5.96 -7.52 11.69
C GLU A 33 6.99 -6.43 11.32
N GLN A 34 8.28 -6.77 11.39
CA GLN A 34 9.37 -5.87 11.01
C GLN A 34 9.29 -5.46 9.53
N TRP A 35 9.02 -6.40 8.62
CA TRP A 35 8.86 -6.09 7.20
C TRP A 35 7.63 -5.24 6.93
N THR A 36 6.51 -5.53 7.61
CA THR A 36 5.27 -4.77 7.46
C THR A 36 5.48 -3.31 7.87
N SER A 37 6.04 -3.08 9.07
CA SER A 37 6.36 -1.73 9.54
C SER A 37 7.37 -1.04 8.61
N GLY A 38 8.44 -1.73 8.22
CA GLY A 38 9.46 -1.18 7.35
C GLY A 38 8.92 -0.78 5.97
N ILE A 39 8.03 -1.59 5.37
CA ILE A 39 7.40 -1.28 4.09
C ILE A 39 6.49 -0.05 4.23
N ILE A 40 5.66 0.00 5.28
CA ILE A 40 4.76 1.14 5.53
C ILE A 40 5.56 2.43 5.67
N ASP A 41 6.59 2.42 6.52
CA ASP A 41 7.42 3.61 6.77
C ASP A 41 8.16 4.07 5.51
N GLN A 42 8.78 3.15 4.78
CA GLN A 42 9.49 3.48 3.55
C GLN A 42 8.54 4.02 2.47
N CYS A 43 7.36 3.42 2.31
CA CYS A 43 6.35 3.89 1.38
C CYS A 43 5.89 5.32 1.74
N LEU A 44 5.63 5.60 3.02
CA LEU A 44 5.27 6.94 3.50
C LEU A 44 6.38 7.96 3.25
N ILE A 45 7.64 7.61 3.52
CA ILE A 45 8.78 8.50 3.26
C ILE A 45 8.88 8.84 1.77
N GLN A 46 8.76 7.85 0.88
CA GLN A 46 8.86 8.08 -0.56
C GLN A 46 7.67 8.89 -1.11
N LEU A 47 6.47 8.67 -0.58
CA LEU A 47 5.28 9.46 -0.92
C LEU A 47 5.39 10.90 -0.40
N ALA A 48 5.93 11.10 0.80
CA ALA A 48 6.17 12.43 1.36
C ALA A 48 7.18 13.23 0.53
N LYS A 49 8.20 12.57 -0.06
CA LYS A 49 9.18 13.21 -0.96
C LYS A 49 8.56 13.78 -2.24
N LEU A 50 7.39 13.31 -2.66
CA LEU A 50 6.66 13.90 -3.80
C LEU A 50 6.18 15.34 -3.51
N ASN A 51 6.23 15.76 -2.24
CA ASN A 51 5.94 17.11 -1.76
C ASN A 51 4.59 17.65 -2.29
N ARG A 52 3.58 16.77 -2.28
CA ARG A 52 2.21 17.09 -2.65
C ARG A 52 1.36 17.25 -1.39
N PRO A 53 0.40 18.18 -1.36
CA PRO A 53 -0.45 18.43 -0.18
C PRO A 53 -1.57 17.38 -0.04
N PHE A 54 -1.19 16.10 0.01
CA PHE A 54 -2.12 14.98 0.23
C PHE A 54 -1.96 14.38 1.63
N LYS A 55 -3.02 13.74 2.13
CA LYS A 55 -2.91 12.80 3.25
C LYS A 55 -2.74 11.38 2.70
N TYR A 56 -1.65 10.72 3.08
CA TYR A 56 -1.34 9.35 2.66
C TYR A 56 -1.72 8.35 3.77
N ILE A 57 -2.43 7.30 3.37
CA ILE A 57 -2.71 6.14 4.21
C ILE A 57 -2.15 4.92 3.49
N VAL A 58 -1.32 4.17 4.19
CA VAL A 58 -0.68 2.96 3.67
C VAL A 58 -1.13 1.77 4.50
N THR A 59 -1.59 0.72 3.84
CA THR A 59 -1.95 -0.55 4.46
C THR A 59 -1.19 -1.64 3.74
N CYS A 60 -0.42 -2.43 4.49
CA CYS A 60 0.40 -3.51 3.97
C CYS A 60 -0.10 -4.83 4.55
N VAL A 61 -0.34 -5.83 3.69
CA VAL A 61 -0.72 -7.18 4.09
C VAL A 61 0.29 -8.15 3.51
N ILE A 62 0.97 -8.91 4.38
CA ILE A 62 1.91 -9.96 4.00
C ILE A 62 1.27 -11.31 4.30
N MET A 63 1.20 -12.19 3.30
CA MET A 63 0.63 -13.52 3.44
C MET A 63 1.54 -14.58 2.83
N GLN A 64 1.75 -15.69 3.54
CA GLN A 64 2.49 -16.83 3.03
C GLN A 64 1.67 -17.56 1.96
N LYS A 65 2.31 -17.89 0.83
CA LYS A 65 1.67 -18.67 -0.24
C LYS A 65 1.54 -20.13 0.20
N ASN A 66 0.41 -20.50 0.78
CA ASN A 66 0.12 -21.85 1.29
C ASN A 66 -1.16 -22.48 0.68
N GLY A 67 -1.61 -21.99 -0.49
CA GLY A 67 -2.80 -22.50 -1.17
C GLY A 67 -4.14 -21.97 -0.63
N THR A 68 -4.11 -21.01 0.30
CA THR A 68 -5.31 -20.30 0.76
C THR A 68 -5.60 -19.07 -0.12
N SER A 69 -6.89 -18.77 -0.30
CA SER A 69 -7.35 -17.56 -0.98
C SER A 69 -7.24 -16.34 -0.07
N LEU A 70 -6.86 -15.20 -0.63
CA LEU A 70 -6.88 -13.91 0.06
C LEU A 70 -7.97 -13.03 -0.55
N HIS A 71 -9.02 -12.72 0.21
CA HIS A 71 -10.02 -11.74 -0.19
C HIS A 71 -9.83 -10.45 0.59
N THR A 72 -9.51 -9.37 -0.11
CA THR A 72 -9.40 -8.04 0.51
C THR A 72 -10.35 -7.08 -0.17
N ALA A 73 -11.30 -6.55 0.61
CA ALA A 73 -12.23 -5.52 0.18
C ALA A 73 -11.99 -4.23 0.96
N SER A 74 -12.00 -3.10 0.25
CA SER A 74 -11.98 -1.77 0.85
C SER A 74 -13.11 -0.94 0.27
N SER A 75 -13.94 -0.38 1.14
CA SER A 75 -15.00 0.57 0.79
C SER A 75 -14.64 1.92 1.37
N CYS A 76 -14.76 2.97 0.57
CA CYS A 76 -14.43 4.30 1.01
C CYS A 76 -15.37 5.32 0.36
N TYR A 77 -15.70 6.36 1.13
CA TYR A 77 -16.43 7.52 0.64
C TYR A 77 -15.42 8.62 0.30
N TRP A 78 -15.29 8.92 -0.99
CA TRP A 78 -14.24 9.76 -1.56
C TRP A 78 -14.80 10.78 -2.55
N ASP A 79 -14.10 11.91 -2.68
CA ASP A 79 -14.27 12.85 -3.77
C ASP A 79 -13.54 12.34 -5.02
N LEU A 80 -14.31 12.06 -6.08
CA LEU A 80 -13.82 11.50 -7.35
C LEU A 80 -12.81 12.41 -8.06
N ASN A 81 -12.79 13.71 -7.75
CA ASN A 81 -11.88 14.66 -8.40
C ASN A 81 -10.52 14.81 -7.69
N THR A 82 -10.44 14.46 -6.40
CA THR A 82 -9.27 14.80 -5.57
C THR A 82 -8.65 13.62 -4.84
N ASP A 83 -9.44 12.57 -4.56
CA ASP A 83 -8.99 11.38 -3.87
C ASP A 83 -8.62 10.26 -4.85
N GLY A 84 -7.71 9.38 -4.42
CA GLY A 84 -7.27 8.25 -5.23
C GLY A 84 -6.93 7.03 -4.41
N LYS A 85 -7.16 5.85 -5.00
CA LYS A 85 -6.63 4.58 -4.50
C LYS A 85 -5.67 3.95 -5.47
N LEU A 86 -4.69 3.29 -4.89
CA LEU A 86 -3.79 2.41 -5.61
C LEU A 86 -3.65 1.11 -4.83
N ASN A 87 -3.79 0.00 -5.53
CA ASN A 87 -3.52 -1.32 -4.98
C ASN A 87 -2.34 -1.93 -5.73
N ILE A 88 -1.32 -2.35 -4.99
CA ILE A 88 -0.13 -3.00 -5.54
C ILE A 88 -0.07 -4.41 -4.99
N LEU A 89 -0.13 -5.36 -5.91
CA LEU A 89 0.10 -6.76 -5.62
C LEU A 89 1.52 -7.12 -6.03
N PHE A 90 2.33 -7.56 -5.06
CA PHE A 90 3.67 -8.09 -5.28
C PHE A 90 3.69 -9.58 -4.94
N LEU A 91 4.10 -10.40 -5.91
CA LEU A 91 4.05 -11.86 -5.87
C LEU A 91 5.45 -12.46 -6.08
N PRO A 92 6.34 -12.43 -5.08
CA PRO A 92 7.53 -13.27 -5.09
C PRO A 92 7.12 -14.75 -4.89
N THR A 93 8.04 -15.67 -5.16
CA THR A 93 7.79 -17.13 -5.22
C THR A 93 7.09 -17.69 -3.96
N THR A 94 7.28 -17.05 -2.80
CA THR A 94 6.84 -17.54 -1.47
C THR A 94 5.80 -16.66 -0.77
N LEU A 95 5.61 -15.41 -1.20
CA LEU A 95 4.82 -14.40 -0.49
C LEU A 95 3.81 -13.70 -1.40
N ILE A 96 2.67 -13.34 -0.83
CA ILE A 96 1.70 -12.42 -1.42
C ILE A 96 1.73 -11.16 -0.57
N LEU A 97 2.13 -10.04 -1.17
CA LEU A 97 2.04 -8.74 -0.54
C LEU A 97 0.98 -7.91 -1.27
N SER A 98 -0.06 -7.49 -0.57
CA SER A 98 -0.97 -6.46 -1.06
C SER A 98 -0.75 -5.18 -0.27
N CYS A 99 -0.32 -4.12 -0.95
CA CYS A 99 -0.23 -2.79 -0.37
C CYS A 99 -1.33 -1.90 -0.93
N PHE A 100 -2.26 -1.49 -0.07
CA PHE A 100 -3.27 -0.49 -0.37
C PHE A 100 -2.75 0.88 0.01
N HIS A 101 -2.84 1.82 -0.92
CA HIS A 101 -2.49 3.21 -0.71
C HIS A 101 -3.72 4.05 -1.00
N ILE A 102 -4.12 4.84 -0.02
CA ILE A 102 -5.28 5.74 -0.11
C ILE A 102 -4.76 7.15 0.08
N ILE A 103 -5.10 7.99 -0.87
CA ILE A 103 -4.67 9.38 -0.94
C ILE A 103 -5.91 10.23 -0.82
N LYS A 104 -5.95 11.00 0.27
CA LYS A 104 -7.11 11.80 0.65
C LYS A 104 -6.77 13.28 0.62
N TYR A 105 -7.53 14.07 -0.14
CA TYR A 105 -7.31 15.51 -0.23
C TYR A 105 -8.04 16.28 0.87
N LEU A 106 -9.20 15.85 1.39
CA LEU A 106 -9.80 16.33 2.66
C LEU A 106 -11.12 15.59 3.00
N GLY A 107 -11.38 15.30 4.29
CA GLY A 107 -12.73 15.05 4.83
C GLY A 107 -13.04 13.64 5.39
N GLN A 108 -12.88 13.41 6.69
CA GLN A 108 -13.25 12.24 7.55
C GLN A 108 -13.35 10.81 6.92
N LEU A 109 -12.61 9.86 7.48
CA LEU A 109 -12.64 8.44 7.08
C LEU A 109 -13.55 7.62 8.01
N THR A 110 -14.43 6.85 7.40
CA THR A 110 -14.85 5.53 7.91
C THR A 110 -14.31 4.50 6.94
N GLN A 111 -13.31 3.73 7.36
CA GLN A 111 -12.77 2.63 6.58
C GLN A 111 -13.11 1.34 7.32
N THR A 112 -14.03 0.55 6.77
CA THR A 112 -14.22 -0.84 7.17
C THR A 112 -13.41 -1.71 6.21
N THR A 113 -12.24 -2.13 6.67
CA THR A 113 -11.47 -3.19 5.99
C THR A 113 -11.93 -4.51 6.56
N ASN A 114 -12.69 -5.28 5.77
CA ASN A 114 -13.01 -6.66 6.14
C ASN A 114 -11.98 -7.58 5.49
N PHE A 115 -11.28 -8.35 6.32
CA PHE A 115 -10.46 -9.47 5.89
C PHE A 115 -11.33 -10.73 5.98
N TYR A 116 -11.56 -11.41 4.86
CA TYR A 116 -12.26 -12.70 4.79
C TYR A 116 -11.32 -13.77 4.26
#